data_AF-A0A367JG45-F1
#
_entry.id   AF-A0A367JG45-F1
#
_cell.length_a   1.000
_cell.length_b   1.000
_cell.length_c   1.000
_cell.angle_alpha   90.00
_cell.angle_beta   90.00
_cell.angle_gamma   90.00
#
_symmetry.space_group_name_H-M   'P 1'
#
loop_
_entity.id
_entity.type
_entity.pdbx_description
1 polymer ?
#
loop_
_entity_poly.entity_id
_entity_poly.type
_entity_poly.pdbx_seq_one_letter_code
_entity_poly.pdbx_strand_id
1 'polypeptide(L)'
;MNKLQTVAASVGVDNSLDLPLIIVVGSQSSGKSSVLETFVQRDFLPRGSGIVTRRPLVLQLVTLHQPDALEYGEFLHIKDKKFYDFSEIRQEIERETSRLAGGNKGISKMPIQLRIHSPKVLNLTLVDLPGLTKV
;
A
#
# COMPACT_ATOMS: atom_id res chain seq x y z
N MET A 1 12.10 11.84 -16.19
CA MET A 1 10.94 12.77 -16.02
C MET A 1 10.11 12.76 -17.28
N ASN A 2 8.84 12.33 -17.19
CA ASN A 2 7.97 12.15 -18.34
C ASN A 2 7.45 13.49 -18.86
N LYS A 3 7.83 13.87 -20.09
CA LYS A 3 7.43 15.12 -20.76
C LYS A 3 5.91 15.29 -20.91
N LEU A 4 5.16 14.19 -20.87
CA LEU A 4 3.69 14.20 -20.93
C LEU A 4 3.04 14.81 -19.67
N GLN A 5 3.69 14.72 -18.51
CA GLN A 5 3.14 15.24 -17.26
C GLN A 5 3.19 16.78 -17.21
N THR A 6 4.18 17.38 -17.88
CA THR A 6 4.35 18.85 -17.91
C THR A 6 3.33 19.52 -18.82
N VAL A 7 2.88 18.85 -19.90
CA VAL A 7 1.93 19.43 -20.86
C VAL A 7 0.48 19.34 -20.36
N ALA A 8 0.14 18.36 -19.51
CA ALA A 8 -1.21 18.22 -18.97
C ALA A 8 -1.55 19.25 -17.87
N ALA A 9 -0.54 19.73 -17.12
CA ALA A 9 -0.76 20.70 -16.06
C ALA A 9 -1.10 22.13 -16.56
N SER A 10 -0.76 22.46 -17.81
CA SER A 10 -0.96 23.81 -18.36
C SER A 10 -2.33 24.04 -19.01
N VAL A 11 -3.15 22.99 -19.20
CA VAL A 11 -4.40 23.09 -19.98
C VAL A 11 -5.66 23.09 -19.12
N GLY A 12 -5.56 23.03 -17.78
CA GLY A 12 -6.74 23.14 -16.90
C GLY A 12 -7.80 22.04 -17.14
N VAL A 13 -7.40 20.94 -17.77
CA VAL A 13 -8.21 19.73 -17.83
C VAL A 13 -8.17 19.15 -16.43
N ASP A 14 -9.34 19.01 -15.80
CA ASP A 14 -9.51 18.19 -14.60
C ASP A 14 -8.75 16.90 -14.84
N ASN A 15 -7.60 16.76 -14.18
CA ASN A 15 -6.76 15.59 -14.28
C ASN A 15 -7.47 14.48 -13.47
N SER A 16 -8.57 13.97 -14.02
CA SER A 16 -8.89 12.55 -13.91
C SER A 16 -7.81 11.80 -14.69
N LEU A 17 -6.57 11.89 -14.20
CA LEU A 17 -5.52 10.95 -14.50
C LEU A 17 -6.08 9.63 -14.01
N ASP A 18 -6.69 8.87 -14.92
CA ASP A 18 -7.00 7.46 -14.73
C ASP A 18 -5.66 6.76 -14.53
N LEU A 19 -5.21 6.79 -13.28
CA LEU A 19 -4.00 6.14 -12.84
C LEU A 19 -4.22 4.64 -13.06
N PRO A 20 -3.30 3.94 -13.76
CA PRO A 20 -3.45 2.52 -13.99
C PRO A 20 -3.53 1.78 -12.64
N LEU A 21 -4.66 1.14 -12.40
CA LEU A 21 -4.87 0.28 -11.23
C LEU A 21 -4.18 -1.06 -11.51
N ILE A 22 -3.08 -1.36 -10.82
CA ILE A 22 -2.38 -2.64 -10.94
C ILE A 22 -2.79 -3.53 -9.77
N ILE A 23 -3.77 -4.39 -10.00
CA ILE A 23 -4.19 -5.37 -9.00
C ILE A 23 -3.17 -6.52 -8.97
N VAL A 24 -2.51 -6.72 -7.83
CA VAL A 24 -1.57 -7.84 -7.63
C VAL A 24 -2.33 -8.99 -6.97
N VAL A 25 -2.80 -9.95 -7.76
CA VAL A 25 -3.45 -11.17 -7.25
C VAL A 25 -2.45 -12.32 -7.30
N GLY A 26 -2.34 -13.10 -6.22
CA GLY A 26 -1.45 -14.27 -6.17
C GLY A 26 -1.65 -15.10 -4.91
N SER A 27 -1.33 -16.40 -4.97
CA SER A 27 -1.49 -17.35 -3.86
C SER A 27 -0.69 -16.95 -2.61
N GLN A 28 -1.09 -17.44 -1.42
CA GLN A 28 -0.30 -17.26 -0.20
C GLN A 28 1.16 -17.69 -0.44
N SER A 29 2.13 -16.89 0.00
CA SER A 29 3.57 -17.15 -0.19
C SER A 29 4.11 -17.06 -1.64
N SER A 30 3.35 -16.50 -2.60
CA SER A 30 3.82 -16.32 -3.99
C SER A 30 4.81 -15.15 -4.20
N GLY A 31 5.39 -14.60 -3.14
CA GLY A 31 6.34 -13.47 -3.23
C GLY A 31 5.71 -12.08 -3.50
N LYS A 32 4.38 -11.92 -3.35
CA LYS A 32 3.71 -10.61 -3.54
C LYS A 32 4.30 -9.50 -2.69
N SER A 33 4.48 -9.76 -1.39
CA SER A 33 5.06 -8.79 -0.47
C SER A 33 6.44 -8.34 -0.93
N SER A 34 7.28 -9.25 -1.42
CA SER A 34 8.60 -8.93 -1.98
C SER A 34 8.53 -8.05 -3.22
N VAL A 35 7.57 -8.30 -4.12
CA VAL A 35 7.32 -7.43 -5.29
C VAL A 35 6.88 -6.02 -4.86
N LEU A 36 5.98 -5.92 -3.88
CA LEU A 36 5.51 -4.64 -3.34
C LEU A 36 6.64 -3.86 -2.65
N GLU A 37 7.44 -4.54 -1.83
CA GLU A 37 8.61 -3.97 -1.16
C GLU A 37 9.68 -3.52 -2.16
N THR A 38 9.81 -4.19 -3.32
CA THR A 38 10.73 -3.76 -4.39
C THR A 38 10.31 -2.41 -4.99
N PHE A 39 9.01 -2.16 -5.13
CA PHE A 39 8.52 -0.88 -5.64
C PHE A 39 8.74 0.28 -4.67
N VAL A 40 8.62 0.02 -3.36
CA VAL A 40 8.80 1.03 -2.31
C VAL A 40 10.25 1.11 -1.82
N GLN A 41 11.07 0.09 -2.12
CA GLN A 41 12.43 -0.12 -1.61
C GLN A 41 12.53 -0.09 -0.08
N ARG A 42 11.45 -0.49 0.60
CA ARG A 42 11.35 -0.51 2.06
C ARG A 42 10.61 -1.76 2.50
N ASP A 43 11.00 -2.30 3.66
CA ASP A 43 10.26 -3.37 4.32
C ASP A 43 9.17 -2.77 5.21
N PHE A 44 7.91 -2.82 4.79
CA PHE A 44 6.78 -2.26 5.55
C PHE A 44 5.60 -3.22 5.66
N LEU A 45 5.66 -4.35 4.96
CA LEU A 45 4.67 -5.39 5.07
C LEU A 45 5.02 -6.34 6.23
N PRO A 46 4.02 -6.87 6.95
CA PRO A 46 4.25 -7.90 7.96
C PRO A 46 4.92 -9.13 7.35
N ARG A 47 5.87 -9.73 8.07
CA ARG A 47 6.57 -10.97 7.67
C ARG A 47 6.41 -12.00 8.80
N GLY A 48 5.95 -13.22 8.49
CA GLY A 48 5.77 -14.27 9.50
C GLY A 48 5.35 -15.62 8.92
N SER A 49 5.50 -16.69 9.72
CA SER A 49 5.05 -18.06 9.38
C SER A 49 3.56 -18.23 9.70
N GLY A 50 2.70 -18.21 8.67
CA GLY A 50 1.23 -18.34 8.81
C GLY A 50 0.46 -17.61 7.70
N ILE A 51 -0.86 -17.43 7.86
CA ILE A 51 -1.65 -16.55 6.98
C ILE A 51 -1.29 -15.11 7.35
N VAL A 52 -0.32 -14.54 6.63
CA VAL A 52 0.21 -13.19 6.87
C VAL A 52 -0.84 -12.13 6.54
N THR A 53 -1.56 -12.29 5.43
CA THR A 53 -2.60 -11.37 4.98
C THR A 53 -3.99 -11.90 5.36
N ARG A 54 -4.52 -11.50 6.53
CA ARG A 54 -5.88 -11.87 6.99
C ARG A 54 -6.95 -10.83 6.66
N ARG A 55 -6.53 -9.71 6.06
CA ARG A 55 -7.37 -8.61 5.56
C ARG A 55 -6.81 -8.13 4.23
N PRO A 56 -7.66 -7.73 3.27
CA PRO A 56 -7.18 -7.03 2.09
C PRO A 56 -6.36 -5.80 2.47
N LEU A 57 -5.22 -5.56 1.83
CA LEU A 57 -4.43 -4.34 1.97
C LEU A 57 -4.46 -3.61 0.64
N VAL A 58 -5.09 -2.45 0.62
CA VAL A 58 -5.08 -1.54 -0.53
C VAL A 58 -3.96 -0.53 -0.29
N LEU A 59 -2.88 -0.70 -1.03
CA LEU A 59 -1.70 0.15 -0.99
C LEU A 59 -1.73 1.12 -2.18
N GLN A 60 -1.73 2.41 -1.90
CA GLN A 60 -1.63 3.46 -2.91
C GLN A 60 -0.26 4.13 -2.81
N LEU A 61 0.55 4.01 -3.84
CA LEU A 61 1.80 4.73 -3.99
C LEU A 61 1.52 6.06 -4.66
N VAL A 62 2.01 7.14 -4.07
CA VAL A 62 1.86 8.51 -4.57
C VAL A 62 3.25 9.13 -4.72
N THR A 63 3.57 9.51 -5.95
CA THR A 63 4.83 10.18 -6.27
C THR A 63 4.85 11.59 -5.69
N LEU A 64 5.86 11.91 -4.90
CA LEU A 64 6.14 13.28 -4.49
C LEU A 64 6.98 13.98 -5.57
N HIS A 65 6.56 15.16 -6.01
CA HIS A 65 7.26 15.92 -7.06
C HIS A 65 8.54 16.61 -6.59
N GLN A 66 8.75 16.68 -5.26
CA GLN A 66 9.94 17.26 -4.64
C GLN A 66 10.96 16.14 -4.36
N PRO A 67 12.17 16.17 -4.95
CA PRO A 67 13.18 15.10 -4.79
C PRO A 67 13.60 14.86 -3.34
N ASP A 68 13.63 15.92 -2.52
CA ASP A 68 14.07 15.89 -1.12
C ASP A 68 12.89 15.77 -0.13
N ALA A 69 11.68 15.52 -0.62
CA ALA A 69 10.54 15.35 0.26
C ALA A 69 10.66 14.08 1.09
N LEU A 70 10.36 14.21 2.38
CA LEU A 70 10.34 13.10 3.32
C LEU A 70 9.26 12.09 2.91
N GLU A 71 9.64 10.82 2.89
CA GLU A 71 8.72 9.72 2.64
C GLU A 71 7.81 9.53 3.86
N TYR A 72 6.51 9.29 3.62
CA TYR A 72 5.57 9.02 4.71
C TYR A 72 4.40 8.14 4.26
N GLY A 73 3.80 7.44 5.21
CA GLY A 73 2.57 6.69 5.05
C GLY A 73 1.37 7.35 5.75
N GLU A 74 0.18 7.15 5.21
CA GLU A 74 -1.09 7.56 5.82
C GLU A 74 -2.09 6.40 5.76
N PHE A 75 -2.75 6.13 6.88
CA PHE A 75 -3.81 5.14 6.92
C PHE A 75 -5.17 5.83 6.86
N LEU A 76 -6.10 5.31 6.06
CA LEU A 76 -7.44 5.92 6.00
C LEU A 76 -8.19 5.85 7.34
N HIS A 77 -7.92 4.81 8.15
CA HIS A 77 -8.54 4.66 9.47
C HIS A 77 -7.92 5.55 10.55
N ILE A 78 -6.80 6.23 10.27
CA ILE A 78 -6.14 7.17 11.18
C ILE A 78 -6.03 8.53 10.50
N LYS A 79 -7.00 9.40 10.77
CA LYS A 79 -7.02 10.75 10.21
C LYS A 79 -5.87 11.59 10.75
N ASP A 80 -5.31 12.43 9.87
CA ASP A 80 -4.32 13.45 10.19
C ASP A 80 -3.01 12.95 10.81
N LYS A 81 -2.69 11.64 10.69
CA LYS A 81 -1.43 11.07 11.14
C LYS A 81 -0.58 10.61 9.96
N LYS A 82 0.62 11.19 9.88
CA LYS A 82 1.69 10.76 8.95
C LYS A 82 2.67 9.86 9.68
N PHE A 83 3.01 8.75 9.05
CA PHE A 83 3.97 7.78 9.54
C PHE A 83 5.26 7.91 8.74
N TYR A 84 6.31 8.44 9.37
CA TYR A 84 7.63 8.59 8.73
C TYR A 84 8.51 7.35 8.92
N ASP A 85 8.22 6.55 9.94
CA ASP A 85 8.87 5.26 10.16
C ASP A 85 8.00 4.12 9.60
N PHE A 86 8.56 3.37 8.65
CA PHE A 86 7.91 2.20 8.05
C PHE A 86 7.78 1.02 9.04
N SER A 87 8.55 1.02 10.13
CA SER A 87 8.37 0.06 11.22
C SER A 87 7.02 0.28 11.94
N GLU A 88 6.62 1.54 12.14
CA GLU A 88 5.31 1.89 12.70
C GLU A 88 4.17 1.53 11.74
N ILE A 89 4.37 1.71 10.43
CA ILE A 89 3.41 1.28 9.40
C ILE A 89 3.16 -0.23 9.52
N ARG A 90 4.23 -1.03 9.64
CA ARG A 90 4.12 -2.48 9.81
C ARG A 90 3.34 -2.84 11.07
N GLN A 91 3.71 -2.26 12.20
CA GLN A 91 3.03 -2.50 13.48
C GLN A 91 1.55 -2.12 13.43
N GLU A 92 1.21 -1.02 12.74
CA GLU A 92 -0.17 -0.58 12.59
C GLU A 92 -0.98 -1.56 11.72
N ILE A 93 -0.42 -2.09 10.64
CA ILE A 93 -1.07 -3.13 9.82
C ILE A 93 -1.37 -4.37 10.68
N GLU A 94 -0.43 -4.81 11.51
CA GLU A 94 -0.60 -5.97 12.40
C GLU A 94 -1.65 -5.73 13.49
N ARG A 95 -1.62 -4.53 14.09
CA ARG A 95 -2.58 -4.10 15.11
C ARG A 95 -3.99 -4.05 14.55
N GLU A 96 -4.16 -3.41 13.41
CA GLU A 96 -5.45 -3.21 12.76
C GLU A 96 -6.00 -4.53 12.18
N THR A 97 -5.11 -5.43 11.75
CA THR A 97 -5.49 -6.81 11.44
C THR A 97 -5.98 -7.55 12.68
N SER A 98 -5.24 -7.51 13.79
CA SER A 98 -5.59 -8.22 15.01
C SER A 98 -6.87 -7.70 15.66
N ARG A 99 -7.11 -6.39 15.59
CA ARG A 99 -8.31 -5.72 16.13
C ARG A 99 -9.61 -6.23 15.50
N LEU A 100 -9.62 -6.46 14.19
CA LEU A 100 -10.84 -6.82 13.45
C LEU A 100 -10.93 -8.31 13.07
N ALA A 101 -9.79 -8.98 12.88
CA ALA A 101 -9.74 -10.40 12.54
C ALA A 101 -9.69 -11.31 13.79
N GLY A 102 -9.43 -10.74 14.97
CA GLY A 102 -9.27 -11.47 16.23
C GLY A 102 -8.02 -12.36 16.28
N GLY A 103 -7.79 -12.98 17.44
CA GLY A 103 -6.69 -13.94 17.66
C GLY A 103 -6.92 -15.32 17.02
N ASN A 104 -8.17 -15.68 16.71
CA ASN A 104 -8.57 -17.04 16.30
C ASN A 104 -8.59 -17.25 14.77
N LYS A 105 -7.60 -16.75 14.03
CA LYS A 105 -7.48 -16.94 12.56
C LYS A 105 -8.69 -16.45 11.74
N GLY A 106 -9.48 -15.50 12.26
CA GLY A 106 -10.57 -14.87 11.49
C GLY A 106 -10.02 -14.14 10.26
N ILE A 107 -10.86 -14.01 9.22
CA ILE A 107 -10.58 -13.21 8.04
C ILE A 107 -11.63 -12.10 7.99
N SER A 108 -11.21 -10.85 7.82
CA SER A 108 -12.13 -9.73 7.61
C SER A 108 -12.06 -9.27 6.16
N LYS A 109 -13.24 -9.05 5.55
CA LYS A 109 -13.35 -8.50 4.20
C LYS A 109 -13.07 -6.99 4.15
N MET A 110 -13.01 -6.32 5.30
CA MET A 110 -12.74 -4.88 5.34
C MET A 110 -11.27 -4.60 5.02
N PRO A 111 -10.97 -3.83 3.95
CA PRO A 111 -9.60 -3.53 3.58
C PRO A 111 -8.93 -2.63 4.62
N ILE A 112 -7.60 -2.75 4.73
CA ILE A 112 -6.73 -1.70 5.29
C ILE A 112 -6.31 -0.83 4.11
N GLN A 113 -6.54 0.47 4.19
CA GLN A 113 -6.16 1.42 3.14
C GLN A 113 -4.95 2.23 3.61
N LEU A 114 -3.83 2.06 2.91
CA LEU A 114 -2.56 2.71 3.17
C LEU A 114 -2.13 3.49 1.93
N ARG A 115 -1.79 4.77 2.11
CA ARG A 115 -1.12 5.59 1.11
C ARG A 115 0.34 5.77 1.50
N ILE A 116 1.26 5.56 0.57
CA ILE A 116 2.69 5.84 0.75
C ILE A 116 3.07 6.95 -0.22
N HIS A 117 3.56 8.04 0.33
CA HIS A 117 4.06 9.19 -0.40
C HIS A 117 5.58 9.11 -0.46
N SER A 118 6.16 9.04 -1.66
CA SER A 118 7.62 9.01 -1.84
C SER A 118 8.00 9.61 -3.19
N PRO A 119 9.14 10.32 -3.31
CA PRO A 119 9.64 10.79 -4.61
C PRO A 119 10.22 9.65 -5.47
N LYS A 120 10.40 8.45 -4.90
CA LYS A 120 11.03 7.30 -5.55
C LYS A 120 10.04 6.30 -6.15
N VAL A 121 8.75 6.47 -5.84
CA VAL A 121 7.69 5.58 -6.31
C VAL A 121 6.93 6.18 -7.48
N LEU A 122 6.30 5.34 -8.30
CA LEU A 122 5.32 5.77 -9.30
C LEU A 122 3.92 5.76 -8.70
N ASN A 123 3.03 6.61 -9.22
CA ASN A 123 1.61 6.60 -8.88
C ASN A 123 0.98 5.26 -9.28
N LEU A 124 0.74 4.38 -8.30
CA LEU A 124 0.26 3.02 -8.50
C LEU A 124 -0.65 2.61 -7.35
N THR A 125 -1.74 1.91 -7.64
CA THR A 125 -2.55 1.24 -6.60
C THR A 125 -2.33 -0.26 -6.71
N LEU A 126 -1.99 -0.86 -5.58
CA LEU A 126 -1.67 -2.26 -5.40
C LEU A 126 -2.66 -2.82 -4.37
N VAL A 127 -3.25 -3.98 -4.65
CA VAL A 127 -4.18 -4.63 -3.72
C VAL A 127 -3.60 -6.00 -3.37
N ASP A 128 -3.22 -6.19 -2.12
CA ASP A 128 -2.91 -7.51 -1.57
C ASP A 128 -4.19 -8.12 -0.98
N LEU A 129 -4.52 -9.33 -1.40
CA LEU A 129 -5.70 -10.05 -0.93
C LEU A 129 -5.27 -11.22 -0.04
N PRO A 130 -6.08 -11.59 0.97
CA PRO A 130 -5.87 -12.83 1.70
C PRO A 130 -5.73 -13.99 0.72
N GLY A 131 -4.64 -14.76 0.85
CA GLY A 131 -4.43 -15.91 -0.01
C GLY A 131 -5.59 -16.89 0.11
N LEU A 132 -6.06 -17.42 -1.02
CA LEU A 132 -7.03 -18.52 -1.04
C LEU A 132 -6.38 -19.72 -0.36
N THR A 133 -6.72 -19.97 0.90
CA THR A 133 -6.41 -21.24 1.55
C THR A 133 -7.40 -22.26 1.05
N LYS A 134 -6.94 -23.23 0.25
CA LYS A 134 -7.69 -24.46 0.02
C LYS A 134 -7.81 -25.17 1.37
N VAL A 135 -9.03 -25.32 1.87
CA VAL A 135 -9.34 -26.38 2.82
C VAL A 135 -9.50 -27.68 2.02
#